data_AF-A0A817M5Y8-F1
#
_entry.id   AF-A0A817M5Y8-F1
#
_cell.length_a   1.000
_cell.length_b   1.000
_cell.length_c   1.000
_cell.angle_alpha   90.00
_cell.angle_beta   90.00
_cell.angle_gamma   90.00
#
_symmetry.space_group_name_H-M   'P 1'
#
loop_
_entity.id
_entity.type
_entity.pdbx_description
1 polymer ?
#
loop_
_entity_poly.entity_id
_entity_poly.type
_entity_poly.pdbx_seq_one_letter_code
_entity_poly.pdbx_strand_id
1 'polypeptide(L)'
;MALCLANSLVARRCFEPYDQLLRYKWWFRYGYMSSTGNCFDIGESTRKALRMFERQQKAFAKKHNIPLEGMNFLSHQQLLADFPVNCSEDGAAGNGVLMRLAPVPLFFYRKPLVAIENCGISGHITHGDNRAYDACRYYGALIVAVMHNPENPLFPPCSNLHPLCRI
;
A
#
# COMPACT_ATOMS: atom_id res chain seq x y z
N MET A 1 8.43 2.82 -3.06
CA MET A 1 7.22 2.50 -2.24
C MET A 1 7.03 1.01 -1.95
N ALA A 2 7.17 0.08 -2.91
CA ALA A 2 6.95 -1.36 -2.66
C ALA A 2 7.78 -1.89 -1.46
N LEU A 3 9.05 -1.48 -1.36
CA LEU A 3 9.92 -1.81 -0.21
C LEU A 3 9.35 -1.29 1.12
N CYS A 4 8.83 -0.06 1.15
CA CYS A 4 8.19 0.50 2.34
C CYS A 4 6.99 -0.35 2.79
N LEU A 5 6.18 -0.81 1.83
CA LEU A 5 5.01 -1.65 2.09
C LEU A 5 5.41 -3.03 2.62
N ALA A 6 6.35 -3.69 1.94
CA ALA A 6 6.89 -4.98 2.39
C ALA A 6 7.45 -4.88 3.81
N ASN A 7 8.22 -3.84 4.08
CA ASN A 7 8.83 -3.60 5.37
C ASN A 7 7.79 -3.30 6.47
N SER A 8 6.70 -2.59 6.15
CA SER A 8 5.56 -2.41 7.06
C SER A 8 4.96 -3.75 7.47
N LEU A 9 4.62 -4.58 6.48
CA LEU A 9 4.03 -5.90 6.70
C LEU A 9 4.92 -6.80 7.56
N VAL A 10 6.22 -6.85 7.25
CA VAL A 10 7.19 -7.68 8.00
C VAL A 10 7.38 -7.16 9.42
N ALA A 11 7.57 -5.86 9.61
CA ALA A 11 7.84 -5.27 10.92
C ALA A 11 6.62 -5.32 11.85
N ARG A 12 5.42 -5.06 11.32
CA ARG A 12 4.17 -5.08 12.09
C ARG A 12 3.59 -6.50 12.24
N ARG A 13 4.01 -7.44 11.38
CA ARG A 13 3.46 -8.80 11.26
C ARG A 13 1.96 -8.83 10.99
N CYS A 14 1.43 -7.76 10.42
CA CYS A 14 0.05 -7.57 10.04
C CYS A 14 -0.04 -6.46 8.98
N PHE A 15 -1.25 -6.21 8.49
CA PHE A 15 -1.53 -5.04 7.66
C PHE A 15 -1.99 -3.89 8.54
N GLU A 16 -1.18 -2.84 8.62
CA GLU A 16 -1.49 -1.65 9.42
C GLU A 16 -1.39 -0.40 8.53
N PRO A 17 -2.53 0.16 8.06
CA PRO A 17 -2.53 1.24 7.07
C PRO A 17 -1.78 2.50 7.52
N TYR A 18 -1.80 2.79 8.82
CA TYR A 18 -1.04 3.90 9.40
C TYR A 18 0.47 3.73 9.21
N ASP A 19 1.03 2.56 9.55
CA ASP A 19 2.46 2.28 9.40
C ASP A 19 2.88 2.24 7.92
N GLN A 20 2.00 1.78 7.01
CA GLN A 20 2.20 1.91 5.58
C GLN A 20 2.37 3.39 5.16
N LEU A 21 1.44 4.27 5.55
CA LEU A 21 1.51 5.70 5.25
C LEU A 21 2.70 6.38 5.91
N LEU A 22 3.05 5.97 7.14
CA LEU A 22 4.21 6.48 7.86
C LEU A 22 5.51 6.19 7.12
N ARG A 23 5.71 4.96 6.63
CA ARG A 23 6.90 4.61 5.84
C ARG A 23 6.91 5.27 4.47
N TYR A 24 5.76 5.47 3.85
CA TYR A 24 5.67 6.27 2.62
C TYR A 24 6.02 7.74 2.87
N LYS A 25 5.60 8.32 4.01
CA LYS A 25 6.01 9.66 4.44
C LYS A 25 7.53 9.72 4.63
N TRP A 26 8.15 8.72 5.27
CA TRP A 26 9.61 8.69 5.41
C TRP A 26 10.34 8.60 4.07
N TRP A 27 9.81 7.81 3.13
CA TRP A 27 10.34 7.79 1.77
C TRP A 27 10.22 9.16 1.11
N PHE A 28 9.04 9.77 1.18
CA PHE A 28 8.75 11.08 0.60
C PHE A 28 9.63 12.21 1.17
N ARG A 29 9.87 12.21 2.48
CA ARG A 29 10.61 13.28 3.17
C ARG A 29 12.12 13.06 3.25
N TYR A 30 12.55 11.81 3.39
CA TYR A 30 13.93 11.47 3.75
C TYR A 30 14.57 10.44 2.81
N GLY A 31 13.90 10.04 1.73
CA GLY A 31 14.43 9.02 0.82
C GLY A 31 14.53 7.62 1.44
N TYR A 32 13.81 7.37 2.54
CA TYR A 32 13.79 6.05 3.19
C TYR A 32 13.44 4.94 2.19
N MET A 33 14.28 3.91 2.10
CA MET A 33 14.16 2.80 1.14
C MET A 33 14.16 3.24 -0.34
N SER A 34 14.72 4.40 -0.64
CA SER A 34 15.05 4.82 -2.00
C SER A 34 16.40 4.24 -2.43
N SER A 35 16.49 3.81 -3.69
CA SER A 35 17.76 3.36 -4.30
C SER A 35 18.75 4.50 -4.56
N THR A 36 18.28 5.76 -4.59
CA THR A 36 19.11 6.94 -4.85
C THR A 36 19.38 7.76 -3.59
N GLY A 37 18.92 7.30 -2.43
CA GLY A 37 18.98 8.03 -1.16
C GLY A 37 18.01 9.21 -1.04
N ASN A 38 17.25 9.54 -2.09
CA ASN A 38 16.28 10.65 -2.09
C ASN A 38 14.92 10.20 -2.64
N CYS A 39 13.84 10.93 -2.32
CA CYS A 39 12.55 10.71 -3.00
C CYS A 39 12.66 11.15 -4.47
N PHE A 40 12.27 10.29 -5.40
CA PHE A 40 12.17 10.62 -6.82
C PHE A 40 10.93 9.97 -7.43
N ASP A 41 10.47 10.53 -8.55
CA ASP A 41 9.34 10.01 -9.36
C ASP A 41 8.05 9.73 -8.55
N ILE A 42 7.73 10.60 -7.60
CA ILE A 42 6.48 10.51 -6.84
C ILE A 42 5.32 11.05 -7.67
N GLY A 43 4.34 10.19 -7.96
CA GLY A 43 3.11 10.58 -8.65
C GLY A 43 2.23 11.53 -7.83
N GLU A 44 1.42 12.34 -8.52
CA GLU A 44 0.66 13.43 -7.91
C GLU A 44 -0.36 12.95 -6.87
N SER A 45 -1.16 11.92 -7.17
CA SER A 45 -2.14 11.36 -6.21
C SER A 45 -1.46 10.88 -4.92
N THR A 46 -0.32 10.20 -5.04
CA THR A 46 0.45 9.77 -3.87
C THR A 46 1.00 10.96 -3.08
N ARG A 47 1.56 11.96 -3.77
CA ARG A 47 2.08 13.18 -3.15
C ARG A 47 0.99 13.93 -2.37
N LYS A 48 -0.20 14.10 -2.96
CA LYS A 48 -1.35 14.73 -2.29
C LYS A 48 -1.80 13.93 -1.07
N ALA A 49 -1.90 12.61 -1.19
CA ALA A 49 -2.29 11.75 -0.09
C ALA A 49 -1.32 11.83 1.09
N LEU A 50 0.00 11.82 0.85
CA LEU A 50 0.99 11.93 1.93
C LEU A 50 0.97 13.30 2.60
N ARG A 51 0.74 14.38 1.84
CA ARG A 51 0.52 15.72 2.44
C ARG A 51 -0.75 15.76 3.30
N MET A 52 -1.82 15.08 2.87
CA MET A 52 -3.04 14.97 3.66
C MET A 52 -2.79 14.16 4.94
N PHE A 53 -2.08 13.04 4.84
CA PHE A 53 -1.67 12.24 6.00
C PHE A 53 -0.92 13.07 7.04
N GLU A 54 0.04 13.91 6.61
CA GLU A 54 0.76 14.81 7.52
C GLU A 54 -0.16 15.82 8.21
N ARG A 55 -1.17 16.36 7.51
CA ARG A 55 -2.18 17.25 8.11
C ARG A 55 -3.03 16.51 9.14
N GLN A 56 -3.48 15.30 8.81
CA GLN A 56 -4.24 14.45 9.74
C GLN A 56 -3.40 14.04 10.95
N GLN A 57 -2.11 13.73 10.80
CA GLN A 57 -1.20 13.48 11.91
C GLN A 57 -1.14 14.66 12.86
N LYS A 58 -0.98 15.89 12.35
CA LYS A 58 -0.97 17.11 13.17
C LYS A 58 -2.29 17.33 13.91
N ALA A 59 -3.42 17.18 13.23
CA ALA A 59 -4.74 17.35 13.83
C ALA A 59 -5.02 16.29 14.92
N PHE A 60 -4.69 15.03 14.64
CA PHE A 60 -4.85 13.92 15.57
C PHE A 60 -3.96 14.08 16.80
N ALA A 61 -2.69 14.42 16.60
CA ALA A 61 -1.73 14.70 17.67
C ALA A 61 -2.27 15.77 18.63
N LYS A 62 -2.76 16.89 18.09
CA LYS A 62 -3.39 17.95 18.89
C LYS A 62 -4.63 17.46 19.64
N LYS A 63 -5.53 16.72 18.98
CA LYS A 63 -6.78 16.22 19.59
C LYS A 63 -6.51 15.28 20.77
N HIS A 64 -5.48 14.45 20.68
CA HIS A 64 -5.17 13.42 21.67
C HIS A 64 -4.02 13.82 22.62
N ASN A 65 -3.55 15.06 22.57
CA ASN A 65 -2.41 15.56 23.37
C ASN A 65 -1.14 14.72 23.20
N ILE A 66 -0.85 14.28 21.98
CA ILE A 66 0.35 13.52 21.63
C ILE A 66 1.37 14.48 21.01
N PRO A 67 2.64 14.49 21.45
CA PRO A 67 3.70 15.22 20.73
C PRO A 67 3.79 14.77 19.27
N LEU A 68 4.03 15.68 18.34
CA LEU A 68 4.01 15.34 16.91
C LEU A 68 5.08 14.28 16.56
N GLU A 69 6.23 14.32 17.21
CA GLU A 69 7.30 13.33 17.09
C GLU A 69 6.81 11.94 17.53
N GLY A 70 5.96 11.88 18.56
CA GLY A 70 5.34 10.66 19.07
C GLY A 70 4.46 9.96 18.04
N MET A 71 3.93 10.69 17.04
CA MET A 71 3.18 10.09 15.93
C MET A 71 4.03 9.15 15.08
N ASN A 72 5.37 9.29 15.06
CA ASN A 72 6.24 8.36 14.34
C ASN A 72 6.42 7.01 15.07
N PHE A 73 5.97 6.91 16.32
CA PHE A 73 6.12 5.72 17.16
C PHE A 73 4.77 5.22 17.69
N LEU A 74 3.65 5.74 17.15
CA LEU A 74 2.32 5.38 17.60
C LEU A 74 2.05 3.90 17.32
N SER A 75 1.84 3.12 18.38
CA SER A 75 1.55 1.69 18.30
C SER A 75 0.29 1.27 19.06
N HIS A 76 -0.38 2.22 19.73
CA HIS A 76 -1.55 1.96 20.55
C HIS A 76 -2.77 1.66 19.67
N GLN A 77 -3.27 0.43 19.74
CA GLN A 77 -4.27 -0.09 18.78
C GLN A 77 -5.55 0.74 18.73
N GLN A 78 -6.12 1.17 19.86
CA GLN A 78 -7.32 2.01 19.82
C GLN A 78 -7.08 3.37 19.14
N LEU A 79 -5.91 3.98 19.34
CA LEU A 79 -5.60 5.27 18.70
C LEU A 79 -5.36 5.10 17.20
N LEU A 80 -4.75 3.98 16.80
CA LEU A 80 -4.56 3.65 15.39
C LEU A 80 -5.88 3.36 14.69
N ALA A 81 -6.82 2.69 15.36
CA ALA A 81 -8.16 2.43 14.84
C ALA A 81 -8.96 3.72 14.60
N ASP A 82 -8.78 4.72 15.46
CA ASP A 82 -9.45 6.02 15.35
C ASP A 82 -8.78 6.97 14.33
N PHE A 83 -7.59 6.64 13.81
CA PHE A 83 -6.88 7.50 12.88
C PHE A 83 -7.52 7.47 11.48
N PRO A 84 -7.81 8.63 10.86
CA PRO A 84 -8.45 8.68 9.54
C PRO A 84 -7.46 8.35 8.41
N VAL A 85 -7.17 7.07 8.18
CA VAL A 85 -6.15 6.62 7.21
C VAL A 85 -6.50 6.85 5.73
N ASN A 86 -7.74 7.21 5.41
CA ASN A 86 -8.14 7.58 4.06
C ASN A 86 -7.68 9.02 3.78
N CYS A 87 -6.51 9.14 3.14
CA CYS A 87 -5.86 10.44 2.88
C CYS A 87 -6.03 10.93 1.43
N SER A 88 -6.78 10.23 0.59
CA SER A 88 -6.96 10.57 -0.82
C SER A 88 -8.28 11.28 -1.10
N GLU A 89 -8.31 12.04 -2.20
CA GLU A 89 -9.53 12.56 -2.81
C GLU A 89 -10.23 11.50 -3.69
N ASP A 90 -11.54 11.67 -3.89
CA ASP A 90 -12.33 10.93 -4.88
C ASP A 90 -11.80 11.21 -6.30
N GLY A 91 -11.89 10.23 -7.20
CA GLY A 91 -11.42 10.36 -8.58
C GLY A 91 -9.93 10.06 -8.80
N ALA A 92 -9.15 9.86 -7.72
CA ALA A 92 -7.75 9.45 -7.81
C ALA A 92 -7.58 7.98 -8.26
N ALA A 93 -7.82 7.69 -9.54
CA ALA A 93 -7.83 6.34 -10.12
C ALA A 93 -6.50 5.90 -10.79
N GLY A 94 -5.39 6.58 -10.51
CA GLY A 94 -4.09 6.31 -11.16
C GLY A 94 -3.47 4.94 -10.82
N ASN A 95 -2.66 4.40 -11.74
CA ASN A 95 -2.04 3.07 -11.61
C ASN A 95 -0.91 2.97 -10.57
N GLY A 96 -0.54 4.06 -9.90
CA GLY A 96 0.54 4.08 -8.91
C GLY A 96 0.34 3.11 -7.74
N VAL A 97 -0.91 2.71 -7.47
CA VAL A 97 -1.23 1.67 -6.48
C VAL A 97 -0.80 0.27 -6.91
N LEU A 98 -0.94 -0.07 -8.19
CA LEU A 98 -0.62 -1.41 -8.69
C LEU A 98 0.89 -1.65 -8.66
N MET A 99 1.67 -0.62 -9.00
CA MET A 99 3.15 -0.66 -9.08
C MET A 99 3.84 -1.04 -7.77
N ARG A 100 3.15 -0.95 -6.62
CA ARG A 100 3.70 -1.22 -5.29
C ARG A 100 3.03 -2.37 -4.55
N LEU A 101 2.00 -3.00 -5.15
CA LEU A 101 1.01 -3.80 -4.43
C LEU A 101 1.51 -5.20 -4.02
N ALA A 102 2.40 -5.79 -4.81
CA ALA A 102 2.84 -7.18 -4.70
C ALA A 102 3.18 -7.69 -3.27
N PRO A 103 3.75 -6.90 -2.34
CA PRO A 103 4.01 -7.37 -0.99
C PRO A 103 2.77 -7.82 -0.22
N VAL A 104 1.60 -7.21 -0.43
CA VAL A 104 0.36 -7.55 0.28
C VAL A 104 -0.12 -8.98 -0.04
N PRO A 105 -0.36 -9.36 -1.32
CA PRO A 105 -0.81 -10.71 -1.64
C PRO A 105 0.26 -11.76 -1.33
N LEU A 106 1.54 -11.42 -1.42
CA LEU A 106 2.63 -12.33 -1.02
C LEU A 106 2.63 -12.58 0.50
N PHE A 107 2.38 -11.56 1.32
CA PHE A 107 2.35 -11.73 2.78
C PHE A 107 1.13 -12.55 3.25
N PHE A 108 -0.03 -12.31 2.63
CA PHE A 108 -1.29 -12.96 3.02
C PHE A 108 -1.69 -14.14 2.14
N TYR A 109 -0.80 -14.70 1.30
CA TYR A 109 -1.19 -15.69 0.29
C TYR A 109 -2.05 -16.83 0.88
N ARG A 110 -1.64 -17.42 2.01
CA ARG A 110 -2.39 -18.50 2.71
C ARG A 110 -3.79 -18.11 3.22
N LYS A 111 -4.17 -16.84 3.14
CA LYS A 111 -5.49 -16.30 3.49
C LYS A 111 -6.03 -15.44 2.33
N PRO A 112 -6.49 -16.06 1.22
CA PRO A 112 -6.83 -15.37 -0.03
C PRO A 112 -7.78 -14.18 0.12
N LEU A 113 -8.88 -14.34 0.86
CA LEU A 113 -9.86 -13.26 1.05
C LEU A 113 -9.26 -12.07 1.80
N VAL A 114 -8.42 -12.33 2.80
CA VAL A 114 -7.70 -11.30 3.57
C VAL A 114 -6.67 -10.60 2.68
N ALA A 115 -5.96 -11.35 1.84
CA ALA A 115 -5.01 -10.80 0.88
C ALA A 115 -5.68 -9.84 -0.09
N ILE A 116 -6.78 -10.26 -0.71
CA ILE A 116 -7.55 -9.47 -1.67
C ILE A 116 -8.05 -8.19 -1.03
N GLU A 117 -8.67 -8.27 0.15
CA GLU A 117 -9.21 -7.10 0.84
C GLU A 117 -8.11 -6.10 1.23
N ASN A 118 -7.02 -6.59 1.81
CA ASN A 118 -5.88 -5.74 2.17
C ASN A 118 -5.23 -5.09 0.94
N CYS A 119 -5.29 -5.72 -0.24
CA CYS A 119 -4.84 -5.09 -1.48
C CYS A 119 -5.67 -3.84 -1.80
N GLY A 120 -7.00 -3.96 -1.72
CA GLY A 120 -7.91 -2.85 -1.91
C GLY A 120 -7.59 -1.70 -0.93
N ILE A 121 -7.55 -2.00 0.36
CA ILE A 121 -7.31 -0.99 1.41
C ILE A 121 -5.93 -0.33 1.22
N SER A 122 -4.88 -1.10 0.91
CA SER A 122 -3.52 -0.57 0.69
C SER A 122 -3.43 0.41 -0.48
N GLY A 123 -4.23 0.20 -1.53
CA GLY A 123 -4.38 1.16 -2.62
C GLY A 123 -5.15 2.41 -2.18
N HIS A 124 -6.32 2.18 -1.58
CA HIS A 124 -7.34 3.20 -1.29
C HIS A 124 -6.84 4.37 -0.44
N ILE A 125 -6.00 4.08 0.55
CA ILE A 125 -5.47 5.11 1.46
C ILE A 125 -4.64 6.21 0.76
N THR A 126 -4.27 6.02 -0.50
CA THR A 126 -3.62 7.04 -1.35
C THR A 126 -4.31 7.32 -2.69
N HIS A 127 -5.31 6.52 -3.04
CA HIS A 127 -6.03 6.57 -4.31
C HIS A 127 -7.49 6.19 -4.03
N GLY A 128 -8.27 7.19 -3.64
CA GLY A 128 -9.61 7.05 -3.06
C GLY A 128 -10.71 6.65 -4.05
N ASP A 129 -10.39 6.42 -5.32
CA ASP A 129 -11.37 5.98 -6.32
C ASP A 129 -11.62 4.47 -6.22
N ASN A 130 -12.89 4.06 -6.32
CA ASN A 130 -13.29 2.64 -6.29
C ASN A 130 -12.65 1.82 -7.42
N ARG A 131 -12.35 2.42 -8.57
CA ARG A 131 -11.64 1.73 -9.65
C ARG A 131 -10.23 1.32 -9.23
N ALA A 132 -9.53 2.19 -8.48
CA ALA A 132 -8.20 1.86 -7.95
C ALA A 132 -8.29 0.78 -6.86
N TYR A 133 -9.32 0.85 -6.01
CA TYR A 133 -9.64 -0.17 -5.01
C TYR A 133 -9.84 -1.55 -5.64
N ASP A 134 -10.76 -1.64 -6.60
CA ASP A 134 -11.10 -2.90 -7.26
C ASP A 134 -9.97 -3.42 -8.15
N ALA A 135 -9.23 -2.54 -8.83
CA ALA A 135 -8.04 -2.94 -9.59
C ALA A 135 -6.98 -3.59 -8.68
N CYS A 136 -6.76 -3.06 -7.46
CA CYS A 136 -5.86 -3.67 -6.50
C CYS A 136 -6.37 -5.03 -6.01
N ARG A 137 -7.66 -5.14 -5.69
CA ARG A 137 -8.28 -6.42 -5.28
C ARG A 137 -8.10 -7.48 -6.37
N TYR A 138 -8.39 -7.10 -7.62
CA TYR A 138 -8.25 -7.98 -8.76
C TYR A 138 -6.79 -8.40 -8.98
N TYR A 139 -5.84 -7.45 -9.00
CA TYR A 139 -4.42 -7.78 -9.16
C TYR A 139 -3.89 -8.68 -8.02
N GLY A 140 -4.31 -8.40 -6.78
CA GLY A 140 -4.01 -9.25 -5.63
C GLY A 140 -4.56 -10.67 -5.79
N ALA A 141 -5.80 -10.81 -6.26
CA ALA A 141 -6.41 -12.11 -6.53
C ALA A 141 -5.64 -12.92 -7.58
N LEU A 142 -5.16 -12.29 -8.65
CA LEU A 142 -4.34 -12.95 -9.67
C LEU A 142 -3.03 -13.48 -9.07
N ILE A 143 -2.32 -12.66 -8.29
CA ILE A 143 -1.08 -13.10 -7.62
C ILE A 143 -1.37 -14.27 -6.68
N VAL A 144 -2.39 -14.16 -5.83
CA VAL A 144 -2.76 -15.23 -4.90
C VAL A 144 -3.14 -16.52 -5.63
N ALA A 145 -3.88 -16.42 -6.75
CA ALA A 145 -4.27 -17.58 -7.53
C ALA A 145 -3.04 -18.34 -8.08
N VAL A 146 -2.07 -17.63 -8.66
CA VAL A 146 -0.81 -18.23 -9.14
C VAL A 146 -0.04 -18.88 -7.98
N MET A 147 -0.01 -18.25 -6.81
CA MET A 147 0.68 -18.80 -5.62
C MET A 147 0.07 -20.12 -5.10
N HIS A 148 -1.21 -20.40 -5.37
CA HIS A 148 -1.88 -21.64 -4.94
C HIS A 148 -1.94 -22.69 -6.05
N ASN A 149 -2.08 -22.25 -7.30
CA ASN A 149 -2.22 -23.15 -8.44
C ASN A 149 -1.55 -22.51 -9.67
N PRO A 150 -0.22 -22.63 -9.79
CA PRO A 150 0.53 -22.06 -10.91
C PRO A 150 0.18 -22.69 -12.26
N GLU A 151 -0.39 -23.90 -12.26
CA GLU A 151 -0.81 -24.64 -13.47
C GLU A 151 -2.25 -24.32 -13.91
N ASN A 152 -2.92 -23.37 -13.26
CA ASN A 152 -4.31 -23.02 -13.58
C ASN A 152 -4.41 -22.47 -15.02
N PRO A 153 -5.33 -22.96 -15.87
CA PRO A 153 -5.45 -22.56 -17.28
C PRO A 153 -5.80 -21.08 -17.51
N LEU A 154 -6.25 -20.34 -16.47
CA LEU A 154 -6.32 -18.88 -16.50
C LEU A 154 -4.94 -18.21 -16.69
N PHE A 155 -3.86 -18.92 -16.40
CA PHE A 155 -2.47 -18.51 -16.56
C PHE A 155 -1.79 -19.50 -17.51
N PRO A 156 -2.00 -19.38 -18.84
CA PRO A 156 -1.44 -20.33 -19.79
C PRO A 156 0.08 -20.43 -19.61
N PRO A 157 0.66 -21.64 -19.71
CA PRO A 157 2.10 -21.82 -19.55
C PRO A 157 2.86 -20.90 -20.52
N CYS A 158 4.02 -20.38 -20.10
CA CYS A 158 4.82 -19.43 -20.88
C CYS A 158 5.09 -19.90 -22.34
N SER A 159 5.05 -21.21 -22.58
CA SER A 159 5.15 -21.83 -23.91
C SER A 159 4.04 -21.41 -24.89
N ASN A 160 2.91 -20.89 -24.42
CA ASN A 160 1.74 -20.49 -25.22
C ASN A 160 1.57 -18.97 -25.36
N LEU A 161 2.48 -18.17 -24.79
CA LEU A 161 2.44 -16.72 -24.94
C LEU A 161 3.05 -16.27 -26.27
N HIS A 162 2.53 -15.15 -26.79
CA HIS A 162 3.07 -14.43 -27.95
C HIS A 162 4.58 -14.17 -27.76
N PRO A 163 5.42 -14.19 -28.81
CA PRO A 163 6.88 -14.07 -28.68
C PRO A 163 7.37 -12.84 -27.91
N LEU A 164 6.61 -11.74 -27.91
CA LEU A 164 6.90 -10.50 -27.18
C LEU A 164 6.68 -10.60 -25.65
N CYS A 165 6.03 -11.66 -25.17
CA CYS A 165 5.74 -11.90 -23.75
C CYS A 165 6.55 -13.07 -23.17
N ARG A 166 7.50 -13.62 -23.94
CA ARG A 166 8.48 -14.60 -23.48
C ARG A 166 9.72 -13.81 -23.05
N ILE A 167 10.10 -13.88 -21.76
CA ILE A 167 11.38 -13.34 -21.27
C ILE A 167 12.51 -14.25 -21.76
#